data_AF-A0A667XNQ6-F1
#
_entry.id   AF-A0A667XNQ6-F1
#
_cell.length_a   1.000
_cell.length_b   1.000
_cell.length_c   1.000
_cell.angle_alpha   90.00
_cell.angle_beta   90.00
_cell.angle_gamma   90.00
#
_symmetry.space_group_name_H-M   'P 1'
#
loop_
_entity.id
_entity.type
_entity.pdbx_description
1 polymer ?
#
loop_
_entity_poly.entity_id
_entity_poly.type
_entity_poly.pdbx_seq_one_letter_code
_entity_poly.pdbx_strand_id
1 'polypeptide(L)'
;SEKTHTLDLIFIIDSSRSVRPHEFETMRKFMIDILNTLDIGPDATRVGVVQYSSQVHSEFSLKTHSKLEAMVKGINQIIPLAQGTMTGLAIKYAMNVAFSAEEGDRPKVPNVAVIVTDGRPQDRVAEVAAEAREKGIEIYAVGVARADMTSLRAMASPPFEDHVFLVESFDLIHQFGLQFQDKLCAIDLLIDYCSFGNHSCDHECVSVLNGYHCRCNEGYRLLEDGKTCQHMDLCNTVEHGCEHQCVSTPGSYYCICPEGQLLQEDGKSCGTCKSANIDLVLLIDGSKSVRPQNFELVKKFVNQVVDSLDVSAHGTRVGLVQYSSRVRTEFPLNMYHTADEIKAAVMKVEYMEKGTMTGLALKHMLENSFSEAEGARPLGRNIPRIGLVFTDGRSQDDITEWAKKAKEAGITMYAVGVGKAVEDELREIASEPVEKHFYYTTDFTAISTIAENLKLNVCPEESQGEIEVKDPCACESLVEFQQATMSTLEQFTQKHILFRSLHLNPGSHS
;
A
#
# COMPACT_ATOMS: atom_id res chain seq x y z
N SER A 1 -30.80 1.01 -32.00
CA SER A 1 -31.90 1.11 -31.03
C SER A 1 -31.52 2.22 -30.09
N GLU A 2 -32.03 3.43 -30.28
CA GLU A 2 -31.86 4.54 -29.33
C GLU A 2 -32.34 4.06 -27.97
N LYS A 3 -31.43 4.00 -26.99
CA LYS A 3 -31.73 3.57 -25.63
C LYS A 3 -32.04 4.83 -24.83
N THR A 4 -33.29 5.00 -24.44
CA THR A 4 -33.78 6.09 -23.59
C THR A 4 -33.31 5.89 -22.16
N HIS A 5 -32.62 6.89 -21.61
CA HIS A 5 -32.06 6.84 -20.26
C HIS A 5 -33.12 7.29 -19.24
N THR A 6 -33.48 6.41 -18.30
CA THR A 6 -34.56 6.65 -17.33
C THR A 6 -34.03 7.04 -15.96
N LEU A 7 -34.50 8.17 -15.42
CA LEU A 7 -34.11 8.74 -14.12
C LEU A 7 -35.31 9.39 -13.43
N ASP A 8 -35.40 9.28 -12.11
CA ASP A 8 -36.33 10.06 -11.29
C ASP A 8 -35.53 11.10 -10.48
N LEU A 9 -35.73 12.37 -10.80
CA LEU A 9 -34.95 13.50 -10.31
C LEU A 9 -35.81 14.45 -9.47
N ILE A 10 -35.37 14.78 -8.26
CA ILE A 10 -36.02 15.79 -7.42
C ILE A 10 -35.06 16.95 -7.17
N PHE A 11 -35.44 18.15 -7.59
CA PHE A 11 -34.78 19.38 -7.13
C PHE A 11 -35.34 19.81 -5.78
N ILE A 12 -34.45 20.03 -4.82
CA ILE A 12 -34.76 20.52 -3.47
C ILE A 12 -34.14 21.91 -3.33
N ILE A 13 -34.93 22.95 -3.51
CA ILE A 13 -34.43 24.33 -3.58
C ILE A 13 -34.65 25.10 -2.28
N ASP A 14 -33.61 25.80 -1.86
CA ASP A 14 -33.65 26.71 -0.74
C ASP A 14 -34.35 28.00 -1.15
N SER A 15 -35.41 28.33 -0.42
CA SER A 15 -36.17 29.56 -0.57
C SER A 15 -36.19 30.36 0.74
N SER A 16 -35.25 30.07 1.64
CA SER A 16 -35.15 30.71 2.95
C SER A 16 -34.76 32.19 2.86
N ARG A 17 -34.82 32.88 3.99
CA ARG A 17 -34.52 34.32 4.07
C ARG A 17 -33.06 34.65 3.75
N SER A 18 -32.14 33.69 3.91
CA SER A 18 -30.73 33.93 3.56
C SER A 18 -30.56 34.17 2.07
N VAL A 19 -31.34 33.44 1.26
CA VAL A 19 -31.32 33.49 -0.20
C VAL A 19 -31.83 34.85 -0.68
N ARG A 20 -30.92 35.64 -1.27
CA ARG A 20 -31.26 36.93 -1.86
C ARG A 20 -32.02 36.71 -3.17
N PRO A 21 -32.84 37.68 -3.61
CA PRO A 21 -33.63 37.54 -4.84
C PRO A 21 -32.78 37.16 -6.08
N HIS A 22 -31.59 37.73 -6.24
CA HIS A 22 -30.70 37.39 -7.37
C HIS A 22 -30.04 36.01 -7.23
N GLU A 23 -29.81 35.54 -6.00
CA GLU A 23 -29.31 34.18 -5.74
C GLU A 23 -30.42 33.18 -6.09
N PHE A 24 -31.67 33.48 -5.75
CA PHE A 24 -32.81 32.64 -6.14
C PHE A 24 -33.02 32.58 -7.66
N GLU A 25 -32.90 33.72 -8.38
CA GLU A 25 -32.94 33.71 -9.85
C GLU A 25 -31.79 32.88 -10.44
N THR A 26 -30.63 32.85 -9.77
CA THR A 26 -29.50 32.01 -10.15
C THR A 26 -29.83 30.52 -9.98
N MET A 27 -30.46 30.13 -8.87
CA MET A 27 -30.97 28.77 -8.63
C MET A 27 -32.01 28.37 -9.68
N ARG A 28 -32.93 29.29 -10.01
CA ARG A 28 -33.96 29.08 -11.03
C ARG A 28 -33.34 28.80 -12.39
N LYS A 29 -32.40 29.66 -12.80
CA LYS A 29 -31.69 29.51 -14.07
C LYS A 29 -30.93 28.19 -14.11
N PHE A 30 -30.23 27.84 -13.03
CA PHE A 30 -29.52 26.58 -12.90
C PHE A 30 -30.43 25.36 -13.13
N MET A 31 -31.61 25.30 -12.50
CA MET A 31 -32.55 24.21 -12.73
C MET A 31 -33.01 24.14 -14.19
N ILE A 32 -33.35 25.28 -14.80
CA ILE A 32 -33.81 25.34 -16.19
C ILE A 32 -32.70 24.88 -17.13
N ASP A 33 -31.47 25.31 -16.90
CA ASP A 33 -30.30 24.94 -17.71
C ASP A 33 -30.06 23.42 -17.64
N ILE A 34 -30.23 22.79 -16.48
CA ILE A 34 -30.19 21.31 -16.36
C ILE A 34 -31.35 20.65 -17.10
N LEU A 35 -32.58 21.15 -16.94
CA LEU A 35 -33.72 20.54 -17.62
C LEU A 35 -33.56 20.54 -19.15
N ASN A 36 -32.91 21.55 -19.71
CA ASN A 36 -32.64 21.63 -21.15
C ASN A 36 -31.64 20.57 -21.65
N THR A 37 -30.87 19.92 -20.76
CA THR A 37 -29.91 18.87 -21.13
C THR A 37 -30.47 17.45 -20.98
N LEU A 38 -31.64 17.31 -20.34
CA LEU A 38 -32.25 16.02 -20.03
C LEU A 38 -33.32 15.61 -21.05
N ASP A 39 -33.42 14.31 -21.31
CA ASP A 39 -34.53 13.73 -22.06
C ASP A 39 -35.75 13.56 -21.14
N ILE A 40 -36.63 14.55 -21.15
CA ILE A 40 -37.82 14.61 -20.30
C ILE A 40 -38.99 13.85 -20.93
N GLY A 41 -39.51 12.86 -20.20
CA GLY A 41 -40.65 12.09 -20.67
C GLY A 41 -41.18 11.09 -19.64
N PRO A 42 -42.41 10.58 -19.83
CA PRO A 42 -43.03 9.62 -18.91
C PRO A 42 -42.25 8.30 -18.80
N ASP A 43 -41.57 7.92 -19.89
CA ASP A 43 -40.74 6.72 -20.02
C ASP A 43 -39.24 7.05 -20.12
N ALA A 44 -38.86 8.31 -19.86
CA ALA A 44 -37.49 8.81 -19.86
C ALA A 44 -37.16 9.41 -18.49
N THR A 45 -36.71 10.65 -18.39
CA THR A 45 -36.49 11.33 -17.10
C THR A 45 -37.78 11.99 -16.58
N ARG A 46 -38.12 11.71 -15.31
CA ARG A 46 -39.18 12.43 -14.58
C ARG A 46 -38.56 13.38 -13.59
N VAL A 47 -39.14 14.57 -13.45
CA VAL A 47 -38.61 15.62 -12.57
C VAL A 47 -39.68 16.17 -11.66
N GLY A 48 -39.37 16.25 -10.37
CA GLY A 48 -40.12 16.99 -9.37
C GLY A 48 -39.30 18.15 -8.81
N VAL A 49 -39.99 19.16 -8.30
CA VAL A 49 -39.38 20.33 -7.65
C VAL A 49 -40.06 20.57 -6.32
N VAL A 50 -39.22 20.69 -5.29
CA VAL A 50 -39.61 20.95 -3.91
C VAL A 50 -38.84 22.19 -3.46
N GLN A 51 -39.53 23.20 -2.95
CA GLN A 51 -38.88 24.32 -2.27
C GLN A 51 -39.00 24.17 -0.75
N TYR A 52 -38.01 24.65 -0.01
CA TYR A 52 -38.06 24.64 1.44
C TYR A 52 -37.62 25.96 2.07
N SER A 53 -38.13 26.20 3.27
CA SER A 53 -37.65 27.22 4.20
C SER A 53 -37.81 26.70 5.64
N SER A 54 -38.69 27.27 6.46
CA SER A 54 -39.14 26.65 7.72
C SER A 54 -40.14 25.51 7.50
N GLN A 55 -40.70 25.41 6.29
CA GLN A 55 -41.60 24.36 5.84
C GLN A 55 -41.17 23.90 4.45
N VAL A 56 -41.63 22.72 4.05
CA VAL A 56 -41.38 22.15 2.73
C VAL A 56 -42.65 22.29 1.89
N HIS A 57 -42.51 22.77 0.66
CA HIS A 57 -43.60 22.94 -0.29
C HIS A 57 -43.23 22.24 -1.60
N SER A 58 -44.07 21.30 -2.04
CA SER A 58 -43.92 20.68 -3.36
C SER A 58 -44.49 21.60 -4.42
N GLU A 59 -43.64 22.09 -5.33
CA GLU A 59 -44.06 22.88 -6.49
C GLU A 59 -44.73 21.97 -7.51
N PHE A 60 -44.10 20.83 -7.77
CA PHE A 60 -44.69 19.74 -8.54
C PHE A 60 -43.95 18.41 -8.31
N SER A 61 -44.67 17.32 -8.51
CA SER A 61 -44.22 15.93 -8.33
C SER A 61 -43.67 15.33 -9.63
N LEU A 62 -43.06 14.13 -9.55
CA LEU A 62 -42.54 13.38 -10.70
C LEU A 62 -43.62 13.05 -11.76
N LYS A 63 -44.89 13.00 -11.35
CA LYS A 63 -46.04 12.73 -12.24
C LYS A 63 -46.74 13.99 -12.76
N THR A 64 -46.43 15.18 -12.26
CA THR A 64 -47.21 16.40 -12.56
C THR A 64 -46.97 16.90 -13.99
N HIS A 65 -45.72 16.87 -14.46
CA HIS A 65 -45.35 17.37 -15.78
C HIS A 65 -44.58 16.31 -16.54
N SER A 66 -44.89 16.17 -17.84
CA SER A 66 -44.23 15.21 -18.74
C SER A 66 -43.54 15.89 -19.92
N LYS A 67 -43.46 17.23 -19.91
CA LYS A 67 -42.88 18.05 -20.98
C LYS A 67 -42.03 19.16 -20.38
N LEU A 68 -40.89 19.41 -21.03
CA LEU A 68 -39.91 20.42 -20.63
C LEU A 68 -40.54 21.82 -20.50
N GLU A 69 -41.38 22.24 -21.46
CA GLU A 69 -41.96 23.59 -21.43
C GLU A 69 -42.87 23.81 -20.22
N ALA A 70 -43.59 22.77 -19.79
CA ALA A 70 -44.45 22.83 -18.62
C ALA A 70 -43.64 22.93 -17.32
N MET A 71 -42.56 22.16 -17.21
CA MET A 71 -41.64 22.21 -16.05
C MET A 71 -40.95 23.57 -15.95
N VAL A 72 -40.42 24.10 -17.06
CA VAL A 72 -39.79 25.43 -17.11
C VAL A 72 -40.79 26.52 -16.72
N LYS A 73 -42.05 26.42 -17.14
CA LYS A 73 -43.11 27.34 -16.71
C LYS A 73 -43.37 27.23 -15.21
N GLY A 74 -43.47 26.02 -14.67
CA GLY A 74 -43.64 25.78 -13.23
C GLY A 74 -42.51 26.40 -12.42
N ILE A 75 -41.26 26.18 -12.82
CA ILE A 75 -40.06 26.73 -12.17
C ILE A 75 -40.03 28.27 -12.19
N ASN A 76 -40.43 28.89 -13.30
CA ASN A 76 -40.51 30.35 -13.41
C ASN A 76 -41.61 30.97 -12.53
N GLN A 77 -42.58 30.19 -12.08
CA GLN A 77 -43.71 30.66 -11.26
C GLN A 77 -43.48 30.47 -9.75
N ILE A 78 -42.37 29.84 -9.35
CA ILE A 78 -42.06 29.61 -7.93
C ILE A 78 -41.88 30.94 -7.21
N ILE A 79 -42.62 31.11 -6.12
CA ILE A 79 -42.53 32.25 -5.20
C ILE A 79 -41.75 31.81 -3.94
N PRO A 80 -40.60 32.45 -3.61
CA PRO A 80 -39.81 32.09 -2.43
C PRO A 80 -40.54 32.33 -1.11
N LEU A 81 -40.32 31.46 -0.12
CA LEU A 81 -41.00 31.51 1.17
C LEU A 81 -40.37 32.51 2.17
N ALA A 82 -39.06 32.76 2.09
CA ALA A 82 -38.28 33.72 2.88
C ALA A 82 -38.33 33.56 4.43
N GLN A 83 -38.38 32.32 4.92
CA GLN A 83 -38.36 31.98 6.36
C GLN A 83 -37.02 31.35 6.81
N GLY A 84 -37.03 30.35 7.70
CA GLY A 84 -35.83 29.63 8.16
C GLY A 84 -35.25 28.68 7.11
N THR A 85 -34.22 27.94 7.47
CA THR A 85 -33.44 27.08 6.55
C THR A 85 -33.41 25.64 7.08
N MET A 86 -34.55 24.94 6.99
CA MET A 86 -34.72 23.56 7.49
C MET A 86 -34.40 22.53 6.41
N THR A 87 -33.14 22.41 6.04
CA THR A 87 -32.72 21.52 4.94
C THR A 87 -32.88 20.06 5.29
N GLY A 88 -32.67 19.67 6.55
CA GLY A 88 -32.88 18.29 7.01
C GLY A 88 -34.34 17.86 6.86
N LEU A 89 -35.28 18.76 7.16
CA LEU A 89 -36.70 18.57 6.91
C LEU A 89 -37.00 18.34 5.42
N ALA A 90 -36.34 19.07 4.52
CA ALA A 90 -36.50 18.94 3.08
C ALA A 90 -35.99 17.59 2.55
N ILE A 91 -34.81 17.14 3.02
CA ILE A 91 -34.27 15.81 2.70
C ILE A 91 -35.24 14.72 3.20
N LYS A 92 -35.75 14.86 4.42
CA LYS A 92 -36.72 13.92 4.98
C LYS A 92 -38.02 13.86 4.19
N TYR A 93 -38.49 15.01 3.68
CA TYR A 93 -39.66 15.07 2.81
C TYR A 93 -39.39 14.38 1.46
N ALA A 94 -38.22 14.63 0.86
CA ALA A 94 -37.86 13.98 -0.41
C ALA A 94 -37.84 12.45 -0.26
N MET A 95 -37.20 11.97 0.81
CA MET A 95 -37.07 10.54 1.11
C MET A 95 -38.41 9.83 1.39
N ASN A 96 -39.36 10.49 2.04
CA ASN A 96 -40.61 9.85 2.49
C ASN A 96 -41.83 10.19 1.63
N VAL A 97 -41.75 11.23 0.80
CA VAL A 97 -42.89 11.75 0.04
C VAL A 97 -42.52 11.94 -1.43
N ALA A 98 -41.48 12.72 -1.76
CA ALA A 98 -41.20 13.04 -3.17
C ALA A 98 -40.77 11.81 -3.99
N PHE A 99 -40.01 10.88 -3.40
CA PHE A 99 -39.67 9.57 -3.96
C PHE A 99 -40.65 8.48 -3.49
N SER A 100 -41.94 8.78 -3.50
CA SER A 100 -42.99 7.78 -3.25
C SER A 100 -43.68 7.41 -4.56
N ALA A 101 -44.21 6.17 -4.63
CA ALA A 101 -44.98 5.72 -5.77
C ALA A 101 -46.21 6.63 -6.00
N GLU A 102 -46.78 7.17 -4.92
CA GLU A 102 -47.88 8.14 -4.95
C GLU A 102 -47.48 9.42 -5.69
N GLU A 103 -46.24 9.89 -5.54
CA GLU A 103 -45.72 11.10 -6.21
C GLU A 103 -45.09 10.83 -7.59
N GLY A 104 -45.10 9.57 -8.04
CA GLY A 104 -44.71 9.18 -9.39
C GLY A 104 -43.33 8.52 -9.51
N ASP A 105 -42.71 8.15 -8.38
CA ASP A 105 -41.47 7.38 -8.31
C ASP A 105 -41.63 5.99 -8.96
N ARG A 106 -40.62 5.56 -9.71
CA ARG A 106 -40.63 4.29 -10.44
C ARG A 106 -39.73 3.26 -9.76
N PRO A 107 -40.22 2.04 -9.53
CA PRO A 107 -39.38 0.99 -8.97
C PRO A 107 -38.22 0.65 -9.93
N LYS A 108 -37.02 0.52 -9.38
CA LYS A 108 -35.76 0.18 -10.10
C LYS A 108 -35.25 1.28 -11.04
N VAL A 109 -35.85 2.47 -11.04
CA VAL A 109 -35.25 3.64 -11.66
C VAL A 109 -34.38 4.34 -10.61
N PRO A 110 -33.18 4.84 -10.97
CA PRO A 110 -32.35 5.57 -10.01
C PRO A 110 -33.04 6.83 -9.49
N ASN A 111 -32.90 7.09 -8.19
CA ASN A 111 -33.46 8.26 -7.51
C ASN A 111 -32.35 9.25 -7.18
N VAL A 112 -32.44 10.45 -7.75
CA VAL A 112 -31.43 11.50 -7.57
C VAL A 112 -32.05 12.77 -7.00
N ALA A 113 -31.52 13.25 -5.89
CA ALA A 113 -31.89 14.51 -5.27
C ALA A 113 -30.81 15.58 -5.52
N VAL A 114 -31.20 16.73 -6.07
CA VAL A 114 -30.32 17.89 -6.23
C VAL A 114 -30.75 19.00 -5.27
N ILE A 115 -30.00 19.15 -4.18
CA ILE A 115 -30.21 20.19 -3.17
C ILE A 115 -29.50 21.46 -3.61
N VAL A 116 -30.22 22.57 -3.74
CA VAL A 116 -29.65 23.87 -4.11
C VAL A 116 -29.86 24.85 -2.97
N THR A 117 -28.78 25.32 -2.32
CA THR A 117 -28.86 26.18 -1.12
C THR A 117 -27.78 27.25 -1.09
N ASP A 118 -28.05 28.38 -0.42
CA ASP A 118 -27.09 29.47 -0.22
C ASP A 118 -26.41 29.47 1.16
N GLY A 119 -26.80 28.55 2.07
CA GLY A 119 -26.65 28.78 3.50
C GLY A 119 -26.40 27.54 4.35
N ARG A 120 -26.20 27.78 5.65
CA ARG A 120 -26.06 26.73 6.67
C ARG A 120 -27.45 26.29 7.16
N PRO A 121 -27.72 24.98 7.21
CA PRO A 121 -28.98 24.48 7.74
C PRO A 121 -29.13 24.85 9.22
N GLN A 122 -30.38 25.06 9.63
CA GLN A 122 -30.75 25.33 11.03
C GLN A 122 -31.12 24.05 11.79
N ASP A 123 -31.15 22.91 11.09
CA ASP A 123 -31.42 21.57 11.61
C ASP A 123 -30.29 20.58 11.28
N ARG A 124 -30.40 19.36 11.81
CA ARG A 124 -29.38 18.32 11.64
C ARG A 124 -29.55 17.65 10.27
N VAL A 125 -28.61 17.90 9.37
CA VAL A 125 -28.67 17.38 7.99
C VAL A 125 -27.91 16.06 7.80
N ALA A 126 -26.82 15.85 8.53
CA ALA A 126 -25.91 14.72 8.29
C ALA A 126 -26.59 13.35 8.49
N GLU A 127 -27.36 13.21 9.57
CA GLU A 127 -28.07 11.96 9.89
C GLU A 127 -29.18 11.65 8.88
N VAL A 128 -29.97 12.66 8.49
CA VAL A 128 -31.07 12.48 7.55
C VAL A 128 -30.55 12.23 6.13
N ALA A 129 -29.46 12.88 5.74
CA ALA A 129 -28.78 12.62 4.48
C ALA A 129 -28.20 11.20 4.45
N ALA A 130 -27.65 10.70 5.56
CA ALA A 130 -27.21 9.31 5.66
C ALA A 130 -28.36 8.32 5.47
N GLU A 131 -29.50 8.55 6.13
CA GLU A 131 -30.70 7.71 5.97
C GLU A 131 -31.20 7.72 4.51
N ALA A 132 -31.22 8.88 3.86
CA ALA A 132 -31.61 8.99 2.46
C ALA A 132 -30.66 8.21 1.53
N ARG A 133 -29.35 8.26 1.77
CA ARG A 133 -28.34 7.49 1.03
C ARG A 133 -28.49 5.98 1.25
N GLU A 134 -28.77 5.54 2.47
CA GLU A 134 -29.04 4.13 2.77
C GLU A 134 -30.28 3.59 2.04
N LYS A 135 -31.25 4.46 1.73
CA LYS A 135 -32.40 4.15 0.87
C LYS A 135 -32.11 4.22 -0.63
N GLY A 136 -30.85 4.42 -1.02
CA GLY A 136 -30.42 4.46 -2.42
C GLY A 136 -30.71 5.78 -3.13
N ILE A 137 -31.00 6.86 -2.38
CA ILE A 137 -31.15 8.20 -2.95
C ILE A 137 -29.76 8.83 -3.06
N GLU A 138 -29.36 9.14 -4.28
CA GLU A 138 -28.11 9.84 -4.54
C GLU A 138 -28.32 11.35 -4.40
N ILE A 139 -27.49 12.02 -3.60
CA ILE A 139 -27.67 13.42 -3.23
C ILE A 139 -26.53 14.27 -3.79
N TYR A 140 -26.90 15.26 -4.60
CA TYR A 140 -26.05 16.33 -5.09
C TYR A 140 -26.34 17.60 -4.28
N ALA A 141 -25.31 18.24 -3.74
CA ALA A 141 -25.42 19.49 -3.01
C ALA A 141 -24.79 20.64 -3.81
N VAL A 142 -25.59 21.64 -4.14
CA VAL A 142 -25.23 22.78 -4.97
C VAL A 142 -25.35 24.04 -4.13
N GLY A 143 -24.20 24.61 -3.78
CA GLY A 143 -24.09 25.86 -3.08
C GLY A 143 -24.21 27.07 -4.01
N VAL A 144 -24.98 28.07 -3.61
CA VAL A 144 -25.07 29.36 -4.31
C VAL A 144 -24.44 30.44 -3.44
N ALA A 145 -23.61 31.28 -4.05
CA ALA A 145 -22.95 32.39 -3.38
C ALA A 145 -22.17 31.96 -2.12
N ARG A 146 -22.64 32.34 -0.93
CA ARG A 146 -21.94 32.18 0.36
C ARG A 146 -22.19 30.82 1.03
N ALA A 147 -22.53 29.80 0.24
CA ALA A 147 -22.83 28.48 0.75
C ALA A 147 -21.64 27.86 1.49
N ASP A 148 -21.94 27.18 2.58
CA ASP A 148 -20.94 26.58 3.46
C ASP A 148 -20.59 25.16 3.00
N MET A 149 -19.35 24.96 2.57
CA MET A 149 -18.89 23.68 2.03
C MET A 149 -19.00 22.51 3.02
N THR A 150 -18.80 22.77 4.32
CA THR A 150 -18.97 21.75 5.36
C THR A 150 -20.40 21.25 5.41
N SER A 151 -21.36 22.17 5.31
CA SER A 151 -22.79 21.86 5.27
C SER A 151 -23.18 21.13 4.00
N LEU A 152 -22.67 21.54 2.84
CA LEU A 152 -22.93 20.86 1.56
C LEU A 152 -22.38 19.42 1.57
N ARG A 153 -21.15 19.21 2.05
CA ARG A 153 -20.54 17.88 2.21
C ARG A 153 -21.31 16.99 3.18
N ALA A 154 -21.88 17.56 4.24
CA ALA A 154 -22.70 16.81 5.18
C ALA A 154 -23.99 16.24 4.53
N MET A 155 -24.48 16.86 3.45
CA MET A 155 -25.69 16.45 2.74
C MET A 155 -25.42 15.55 1.53
N ALA A 156 -24.38 15.87 0.77
CA ALA A 156 -24.05 15.17 -0.47
C ALA A 156 -23.69 13.69 -0.26
N SER A 157 -23.78 12.91 -1.33
CA SER A 157 -23.26 11.55 -1.39
C SER A 157 -21.74 11.55 -1.64
N PRO A 158 -20.99 10.58 -1.10
CA PRO A 158 -19.60 10.37 -1.50
C PRO A 158 -19.54 9.80 -2.93
N PRO A 159 -18.48 10.08 -3.70
CA PRO A 159 -17.38 11.01 -3.40
C PRO A 159 -17.82 12.48 -3.52
N PHE A 160 -17.37 13.35 -2.60
CA PHE A 160 -17.85 14.74 -2.52
C PHE A 160 -17.41 15.62 -3.69
N GLU A 161 -16.31 15.28 -4.35
CA GLU A 161 -15.83 15.98 -5.55
C GLU A 161 -16.78 15.88 -6.75
N ASP A 162 -17.61 14.83 -6.79
CA ASP A 162 -18.60 14.60 -7.84
C ASP A 162 -20.02 15.02 -7.44
N HIS A 163 -20.24 15.37 -6.17
CA HIS A 163 -21.58 15.61 -5.62
C HIS A 163 -21.73 16.96 -4.92
N VAL A 164 -20.65 17.75 -4.79
CA VAL A 164 -20.69 19.08 -4.16
C VAL A 164 -20.20 20.16 -5.12
N PHE A 165 -21.05 21.14 -5.38
CA PHE A 165 -20.79 22.20 -6.36
C PHE A 165 -21.04 23.59 -5.79
N LEU A 166 -20.36 24.61 -6.34
CA LEU A 166 -20.63 26.02 -6.06
C LEU A 166 -20.95 26.76 -7.37
N VAL A 167 -22.11 27.41 -7.46
CA VAL A 167 -22.62 28.02 -8.71
C VAL A 167 -21.78 29.22 -9.20
N GLU A 168 -20.85 29.74 -8.39
CA GLU A 168 -19.99 30.86 -8.79
C GLU A 168 -18.94 30.53 -9.87
N SER A 169 -18.69 29.25 -10.18
CA SER A 169 -17.85 28.88 -11.33
C SER A 169 -18.69 28.67 -12.59
N PHE A 170 -18.40 29.45 -13.63
CA PHE A 170 -19.10 29.47 -14.92
C PHE A 170 -18.96 28.17 -15.75
N ASP A 171 -18.36 27.11 -15.19
CA ASP A 171 -18.17 25.79 -15.80
C ASP A 171 -19.19 24.73 -15.30
N LEU A 172 -20.04 25.08 -14.32
CA LEU A 172 -20.94 24.12 -13.66
C LEU A 172 -21.97 23.48 -14.60
N ILE A 173 -22.59 24.23 -15.50
CA ILE A 173 -23.67 23.69 -16.35
C ILE A 173 -23.11 22.63 -17.32
N HIS A 174 -21.90 22.84 -17.82
CA HIS A 174 -21.23 21.89 -18.70
C HIS A 174 -20.75 20.66 -17.91
N GLN A 175 -20.24 20.84 -16.67
CA GLN A 175 -19.89 19.74 -15.79
C GLN A 175 -21.11 18.94 -15.33
N PHE A 176 -22.21 19.58 -14.92
CA PHE A 176 -23.44 18.93 -14.48
C PHE A 176 -24.16 18.23 -15.65
N GLY A 177 -24.16 18.83 -16.85
CA GLY A 177 -24.70 18.23 -18.07
C GLY A 177 -23.93 16.97 -18.50
N LEU A 178 -22.59 17.03 -18.49
CA LEU A 178 -21.75 15.86 -18.72
C LEU A 178 -21.89 14.83 -17.59
N GLN A 179 -22.03 15.30 -16.34
CA GLN A 179 -22.20 14.48 -15.13
C GLN A 179 -23.51 13.73 -14.99
N PHE A 180 -24.54 14.15 -15.70
CA PHE A 180 -25.78 13.38 -15.79
C PHE A 180 -25.84 12.58 -17.09
N GLN A 181 -25.27 13.07 -18.21
CA GLN A 181 -25.29 12.34 -19.49
C GLN A 181 -24.48 11.04 -19.48
N ASP A 182 -23.30 11.01 -18.84
CA ASP A 182 -22.46 9.81 -18.75
C ASP A 182 -23.03 8.79 -17.73
N LYS A 183 -23.77 9.22 -16.68
CA LYS A 183 -24.52 8.35 -15.75
C LYS A 183 -25.78 7.78 -16.39
N LEU A 184 -26.47 8.58 -17.17
CA LEU A 184 -27.62 8.17 -17.97
C LEU A 184 -27.16 7.12 -19.01
N CYS A 185 -26.02 7.34 -19.69
CA CYS A 185 -25.37 6.36 -20.56
C CYS A 185 -24.91 5.07 -19.87
N ALA A 186 -24.68 5.10 -18.57
CA ALA A 186 -24.22 3.96 -17.79
C ALA A 186 -25.32 3.00 -17.31
N ILE A 187 -26.52 3.06 -17.92
CA ILE A 187 -27.37 1.87 -18.00
C ILE A 187 -26.84 0.88 -19.06
N ASP A 188 -25.84 1.25 -19.89
CA ASP A 188 -25.09 0.26 -20.68
C ASP A 188 -23.66 0.62 -21.14
N LEU A 189 -23.03 1.71 -20.66
CA LEU A 189 -21.60 1.96 -20.94
C LEU A 189 -20.86 2.38 -19.67
N LEU A 190 -20.31 1.39 -18.97
CA LEU A 190 -19.13 1.56 -18.11
C LEU A 190 -17.99 2.11 -18.97
N ILE A 191 -17.91 3.42 -19.14
CA ILE A 191 -16.64 4.04 -19.51
C ILE A 191 -15.79 3.99 -18.24
N ASP A 192 -14.86 3.05 -18.24
CA ASP A 192 -13.89 2.91 -17.17
C ASP A 192 -12.91 4.10 -17.24
N TYR A 193 -13.20 5.18 -16.50
CA TYR A 193 -12.34 6.36 -16.44
C TYR A 193 -10.93 6.01 -15.94
N CYS A 194 -10.81 4.93 -15.16
CA CYS A 194 -9.52 4.39 -14.74
C CYS A 194 -8.74 3.73 -15.88
N SER A 195 -9.40 3.29 -16.96
CA SER A 195 -8.74 2.75 -18.16
C SER A 195 -8.12 3.83 -19.07
N PHE A 196 -8.42 5.12 -18.89
CA PHE A 196 -7.76 6.19 -19.65
C PHE A 196 -6.36 6.55 -19.15
N GLY A 197 -5.96 6.04 -17.98
CA GLY A 197 -4.59 6.15 -17.46
C GLY A 197 -4.15 7.56 -17.02
N ASN A 198 -5.05 8.54 -16.90
CA ASN A 198 -4.71 9.91 -16.47
C ASN A 198 -5.20 10.26 -15.05
N HIS A 199 -5.68 9.29 -14.29
CA HIS A 199 -6.46 9.55 -13.07
C HIS A 199 -5.64 10.05 -11.87
N SER A 200 -4.30 9.96 -11.92
CA SER A 200 -3.41 10.51 -10.87
C SER A 200 -3.77 10.10 -9.44
N CYS A 201 -4.51 9.01 -9.24
CA CYS A 201 -4.79 8.43 -7.93
C CYS A 201 -3.54 7.76 -7.40
N ASP A 202 -3.20 8.00 -6.14
CA ASP A 202 -2.09 7.32 -5.48
C ASP A 202 -2.32 5.82 -5.36
N HIS A 203 -3.55 5.42 -5.03
CA HIS A 203 -3.95 4.02 -4.91
C HIS A 203 -4.99 3.65 -5.96
N GLU A 204 -6.17 3.22 -5.52
CA GLU A 204 -7.15 2.65 -6.40
C GLU A 204 -7.98 3.77 -7.04
N CYS A 205 -8.00 3.79 -8.36
CA CYS A 205 -9.00 4.55 -9.10
C CYS A 205 -10.26 3.71 -9.15
N VAL A 206 -11.36 4.26 -8.65
CA VAL A 206 -12.67 3.62 -8.73
C VAL A 206 -13.49 4.42 -9.72
N SER A 207 -13.68 3.84 -10.91
CA SER A 207 -14.59 4.38 -11.92
C SER A 207 -15.97 4.42 -11.33
N VAL A 208 -16.44 5.63 -11.09
CA VAL A 208 -17.81 5.88 -10.71
C VAL A 208 -18.55 6.36 -11.93
N LEU A 209 -19.86 6.26 -11.83
CA LEU A 209 -20.76 6.93 -12.70
C LEU A 209 -20.28 8.40 -12.85
N ASN A 210 -19.80 8.74 -14.05
CA ASN A 210 -19.34 10.07 -14.45
C ASN A 210 -17.96 10.60 -14.06
N GLY A 211 -17.06 9.72 -13.60
CA GLY A 211 -15.69 10.10 -13.31
C GLY A 211 -14.96 8.97 -12.63
N TYR A 212 -13.98 9.34 -11.83
CA TYR A 212 -13.36 8.41 -10.91
C TYR A 212 -13.09 9.16 -9.61
N HIS A 213 -13.13 8.44 -8.51
CA HIS A 213 -12.54 8.91 -7.27
C HIS A 213 -11.39 8.00 -6.91
N CYS A 214 -10.45 8.55 -6.15
CA CYS A 214 -9.34 7.79 -5.63
C CYS A 214 -9.77 7.17 -4.30
N ARG A 215 -9.81 5.84 -4.27
CA ARG A 215 -9.97 5.08 -3.04
C ARG A 215 -8.60 4.72 -2.50
N CYS A 216 -8.38 5.10 -1.25
CA CYS A 216 -7.21 4.64 -0.54
C CYS A 216 -7.41 3.21 -0.04
N ASN A 217 -6.37 2.40 -0.17
CA ASN A 217 -6.32 1.05 0.41
C ASN A 217 -6.53 1.11 1.93
N GLU A 218 -6.95 -0.01 2.53
CA GLU A 218 -7.13 -0.10 3.99
C GLU A 218 -5.91 0.47 4.73
N GLY A 219 -6.17 1.36 5.71
CA GLY A 219 -5.10 2.01 6.46
C GLY A 219 -4.58 3.34 5.97
N TYR A 220 -5.08 3.80 4.85
CA TYR A 220 -4.76 5.11 4.33
C TYR A 220 -6.02 5.97 4.35
N ARG A 221 -5.83 7.24 4.66
CA ARG A 221 -6.85 8.26 4.51
C ARG A 221 -6.55 9.07 3.26
N LEU A 222 -7.60 9.38 2.50
CA LEU A 222 -7.48 10.30 1.38
C LEU A 222 -7.25 11.71 1.93
N LEU A 223 -6.23 12.38 1.43
CA LEU A 223 -5.95 13.77 1.75
C LEU A 223 -6.98 14.70 1.09
N GLU A 224 -6.98 15.96 1.51
CA GLU A 224 -7.96 16.96 1.01
C GLU A 224 -7.86 17.23 -0.49
N ASP A 225 -6.77 16.81 -1.14
CA ASP A 225 -6.60 16.91 -2.59
C ASP A 225 -7.38 15.85 -3.38
N GLY A 226 -8.05 14.91 -2.70
CA GLY A 226 -8.89 13.88 -3.30
C GLY A 226 -8.13 12.81 -4.08
N LYS A 227 -6.79 12.84 -4.05
CA LYS A 227 -5.94 11.96 -4.87
C LYS A 227 -4.85 11.27 -4.08
N THR A 228 -4.27 11.99 -3.13
CA THR A 228 -3.11 11.53 -2.37
C THR A 228 -3.57 10.73 -1.17
N CYS A 229 -3.04 9.53 -1.01
CA CYS A 229 -3.38 8.64 0.08
C CYS A 229 -2.33 8.75 1.19
N GLN A 230 -2.68 9.42 2.29
CA GLN A 230 -1.80 9.48 3.45
C GLN A 230 -2.06 8.31 4.39
N HIS A 231 -0.98 7.66 4.76
CA HIS A 231 -1.01 6.57 5.72
C HIS A 231 -1.56 7.04 7.08
N MET A 232 -2.56 6.34 7.61
CA MET A 232 -3.14 6.63 8.92
C MET A 232 -2.22 6.10 10.02
N ASP A 233 -1.90 6.96 10.99
CA ASP A 233 -1.09 6.56 12.13
C ASP A 233 -1.93 5.84 13.19
N LEU A 234 -2.07 4.53 13.02
CA LEU A 234 -2.77 3.62 13.94
C LEU A 234 -2.13 3.62 15.33
N CYS A 235 -0.83 3.85 15.46
CA CYS A 235 -0.15 3.92 16.75
C CYS A 235 -0.66 5.06 17.65
N ASN A 236 -1.21 6.12 17.05
CA ASN A 236 -1.74 7.27 17.77
C ASN A 236 -3.27 7.25 17.93
N THR A 237 -3.96 6.27 17.35
CA THR A 237 -5.44 6.21 17.32
C THR A 237 -6.03 5.01 18.04
N VAL A 238 -5.23 3.98 18.36
CA VAL A 238 -5.67 2.79 19.11
C VAL A 238 -4.71 2.44 20.26
N GLU A 239 -5.23 1.79 21.30
CA GLU A 239 -4.39 1.15 22.32
C GLU A 239 -3.69 -0.08 21.72
N HIS A 240 -2.50 0.15 21.15
CA HIS A 240 -1.76 -0.85 20.37
C HIS A 240 -1.09 -1.94 21.22
N GLY A 241 -0.74 -1.63 22.48
CA GLY A 241 -0.18 -2.59 23.44
C GLY A 241 1.24 -3.07 23.14
N CYS A 242 2.01 -2.30 22.36
CA CYS A 242 3.43 -2.60 22.10
C CYS A 242 4.26 -2.35 23.36
N GLU A 243 5.17 -3.26 23.68
CA GLU A 243 6.10 -3.11 24.80
C GLU A 243 7.12 -1.99 24.57
N HIS A 244 7.58 -1.81 23.33
CA HIS A 244 8.56 -0.78 22.97
C HIS A 244 8.01 0.27 22.01
N GLN A 245 8.29 0.18 20.71
CA GLN A 245 7.86 1.18 19.74
C GLN A 245 6.79 0.60 18.82
N CYS A 246 5.74 1.37 18.57
CA CYS A 246 4.73 1.06 17.57
C CYS A 246 5.09 1.75 16.26
N VAL A 247 5.05 1.00 15.16
CA VAL A 247 5.18 1.54 13.82
C VAL A 247 3.86 1.31 13.11
N SER A 248 3.21 2.41 12.73
CA SER A 248 1.97 2.31 11.98
C SER A 248 2.31 1.91 10.55
N THR A 249 1.51 1.00 10.02
CA THR A 249 1.52 0.60 8.61
C THR A 249 0.14 0.80 8.03
N PRO A 250 -0.02 0.78 6.71
CA PRO A 250 -1.33 0.80 6.10
C PRO A 250 -2.24 -0.31 6.61
N GLY A 251 -3.14 0.03 7.53
CA GLY A 251 -4.31 -0.76 7.90
C GLY A 251 -4.03 -1.64 9.10
N SER A 252 -2.79 -1.62 9.56
CA SER A 252 -2.30 -2.33 10.72
C SER A 252 -1.23 -1.50 11.40
N TYR A 253 -0.83 -1.91 12.59
CA TYR A 253 0.43 -1.47 13.15
C TYR A 253 1.24 -2.71 13.49
N TYR A 254 2.54 -2.55 13.67
CA TYR A 254 3.37 -3.59 14.24
C TYR A 254 4.28 -2.97 15.29
N CYS A 255 4.70 -3.80 16.23
CA CYS A 255 5.61 -3.38 17.27
C CYS A 255 7.04 -3.67 16.82
N ILE A 256 7.96 -2.75 17.10
CA ILE A 256 9.39 -2.94 16.93
C ILE A 256 10.05 -2.93 18.30
N CYS A 257 11.02 -3.81 18.43
CA CYS A 257 11.81 -3.98 19.64
C CYS A 257 13.10 -3.14 19.56
N PRO A 258 13.69 -2.79 20.71
CA PRO A 258 14.97 -2.11 20.75
C PRO A 258 16.07 -3.00 20.15
N GLU A 259 17.22 -2.40 19.81
CA GLU A 259 18.37 -3.14 19.28
C GLU A 259 18.71 -4.37 20.15
N GLY A 260 18.90 -5.52 19.50
CA GLY A 260 19.22 -6.80 20.15
C GLY A 260 18.03 -7.64 20.63
N GLN A 261 16.77 -7.22 20.38
CA GLN A 261 15.57 -7.98 20.76
C GLN A 261 14.61 -8.23 19.58
N LEU A 262 13.91 -9.36 19.64
CA LEU A 262 12.87 -9.73 18.67
C LEU A 262 11.48 -9.72 19.29
N LEU A 263 10.51 -9.38 18.46
CA LEU A 263 9.09 -9.41 18.82
C LEU A 263 8.65 -10.85 19.11
N GLN A 264 8.04 -11.06 20.28
CA GLN A 264 7.64 -12.35 20.80
C GLN A 264 6.31 -12.84 20.19
N GLU A 265 5.89 -14.06 20.54
CA GLU A 265 4.71 -14.74 19.97
C GLU A 265 3.40 -13.95 20.05
N ASP A 266 3.26 -13.04 21.01
CA ASP A 266 2.08 -12.20 21.19
C ASP A 266 2.03 -11.00 20.22
N GLY A 267 3.09 -10.79 19.42
CA GLY A 267 3.21 -9.67 18.48
C GLY A 267 3.31 -8.31 19.17
N LYS A 268 3.59 -8.28 20.47
CA LYS A 268 3.54 -7.08 21.31
C LYS A 268 4.74 -6.95 22.24
N SER A 269 5.19 -8.05 22.83
CA SER A 269 6.31 -8.10 23.75
C SER A 269 7.64 -8.29 23.04
N CYS A 270 8.71 -7.84 23.69
CA CYS A 270 10.08 -7.98 23.21
C CYS A 270 10.83 -9.01 24.06
N GLY A 271 11.66 -9.81 23.40
CA GLY A 271 12.46 -10.83 24.08
C GLY A 271 13.75 -11.11 23.35
N THR A 272 14.65 -11.80 24.04
CA THR A 272 15.95 -12.16 23.49
C THR A 272 15.78 -13.12 22.33
N CYS A 273 16.57 -12.90 21.29
CA CYS A 273 16.59 -13.72 20.10
C CYS A 273 16.81 -15.19 20.43
N LYS A 274 15.76 -15.98 20.28
CA LYS A 274 15.91 -17.43 20.25
C LYS A 274 15.67 -18.05 18.89
N SER A 275 15.06 -17.36 17.91
CA SER A 275 14.76 -17.98 16.61
C SER A 275 14.39 -16.94 15.55
N ALA A 276 15.01 -17.05 14.37
CA ALA A 276 14.78 -16.21 13.21
C ALA A 276 13.44 -16.53 12.53
N ASN A 277 12.60 -15.51 12.28
CA ASN A 277 11.39 -15.64 11.48
C ASN A 277 11.71 -15.25 10.02
N ILE A 278 12.18 -16.20 9.19
CA ILE A 278 12.52 -15.94 7.78
C ILE A 278 11.70 -16.81 6.81
N ASP A 279 11.49 -16.32 5.60
CA ASP A 279 11.02 -17.16 4.48
C ASP A 279 12.23 -17.51 3.61
N LEU A 280 12.65 -18.77 3.65
CA LEU A 280 13.83 -19.29 2.95
C LEU A 280 13.40 -20.15 1.75
N VAL A 281 13.77 -19.76 0.54
CA VAL A 281 13.61 -20.60 -0.65
C VAL A 281 14.99 -21.10 -1.11
N LEU A 282 15.12 -22.43 -1.16
CA LEU A 282 16.31 -23.13 -1.61
C LEU A 282 16.15 -23.48 -3.10
N LEU A 283 17.06 -22.99 -3.94
CA LEU A 283 17.13 -23.34 -5.36
C LEU A 283 18.27 -24.32 -5.58
N ILE A 284 17.97 -25.58 -5.89
CA ILE A 284 18.98 -26.62 -6.11
C ILE A 284 19.13 -26.97 -7.59
N ASP A 285 20.35 -26.87 -8.11
CA ASP A 285 20.68 -27.32 -9.45
C ASP A 285 20.67 -28.85 -9.52
N GLY A 286 19.74 -29.39 -10.31
CA GLY A 286 19.60 -30.81 -10.67
C GLY A 286 20.09 -31.11 -12.09
N SER A 287 20.86 -30.21 -12.70
CA SER A 287 21.40 -30.36 -14.04
C SER A 287 22.50 -31.40 -14.11
N LYS A 288 22.74 -31.93 -15.32
CA LYS A 288 23.72 -32.98 -15.59
C LYS A 288 25.15 -32.61 -15.17
N SER A 289 25.53 -31.34 -15.20
CA SER A 289 26.88 -30.90 -14.84
C SER A 289 27.20 -31.18 -13.38
N VAL A 290 26.20 -31.04 -12.50
CA VAL A 290 26.32 -31.23 -11.04
C VAL A 290 26.83 -32.62 -10.71
N ARG A 291 26.34 -33.64 -11.41
CA ARG A 291 26.58 -35.08 -11.17
C ARG A 291 25.84 -35.60 -9.93
N PRO A 292 25.43 -36.89 -9.94
CA PRO A 292 24.68 -37.48 -8.83
C PRO A 292 25.40 -37.39 -7.47
N GLN A 293 26.74 -37.52 -7.45
CA GLN A 293 27.50 -37.49 -6.20
C GLN A 293 27.42 -36.11 -5.53
N ASN A 294 27.56 -35.03 -6.30
CA ASN A 294 27.47 -33.68 -5.74
C ASN A 294 26.03 -33.31 -5.41
N PHE A 295 25.05 -33.80 -6.18
CA PHE A 295 23.63 -33.58 -5.86
C PHE A 295 23.26 -34.16 -4.49
N GLU A 296 23.77 -35.35 -4.16
CA GLU A 296 23.62 -35.93 -2.82
C GLU A 296 24.35 -35.12 -1.72
N LEU A 297 25.46 -34.44 -2.06
CA LEU A 297 26.09 -33.49 -1.14
C LEU A 297 25.23 -32.25 -0.92
N VAL A 298 24.61 -31.69 -1.97
CA VAL A 298 23.69 -30.55 -1.88
C VAL A 298 22.49 -30.91 -0.99
N LYS A 299 21.91 -32.10 -1.13
CA LYS A 299 20.81 -32.56 -0.25
C LYS A 299 21.23 -32.61 1.23
N LYS A 300 22.45 -33.10 1.51
CA LYS A 300 23.00 -33.11 2.88
C LYS A 300 23.28 -31.70 3.38
N PHE A 301 23.79 -30.82 2.53
CA PHE A 301 24.01 -29.41 2.84
C PHE A 301 22.71 -28.73 3.24
N VAL A 302 21.66 -28.90 2.43
CA VAL A 302 20.32 -28.37 2.72
C VAL A 302 19.84 -28.85 4.09
N ASN A 303 19.99 -30.14 4.39
CA ASN A 303 19.59 -30.67 5.71
C ASN A 303 20.37 -30.03 6.86
N GLN A 304 21.67 -29.77 6.70
CA GLN A 304 22.49 -29.10 7.72
C GLN A 304 22.08 -27.63 7.93
N VAL A 305 21.71 -26.93 6.85
CA VAL A 305 21.11 -25.60 6.95
C VAL A 305 19.80 -25.69 7.74
N VAL A 306 18.92 -26.63 7.39
CA VAL A 306 17.63 -26.83 8.07
C VAL A 306 17.80 -27.18 9.56
N ASP A 307 18.78 -28.02 9.92
CA ASP A 307 19.11 -28.35 11.32
C ASP A 307 19.55 -27.12 12.14
N SER A 308 20.06 -26.09 11.46
CA SER A 308 20.52 -24.86 12.09
C SER A 308 19.43 -23.81 12.28
N LEU A 309 18.26 -24.02 11.67
CA LEU A 309 17.13 -23.09 11.67
C LEU A 309 16.04 -23.56 12.64
N ASP A 310 15.33 -22.60 13.22
CA ASP A 310 14.11 -22.89 13.98
C ASP A 310 12.90 -22.93 13.03
N VAL A 311 12.72 -24.09 12.39
CA VAL A 311 11.58 -24.30 11.48
C VAL A 311 10.31 -24.51 12.28
N SER A 312 9.33 -23.63 12.05
CA SER A 312 7.97 -23.80 12.57
C SER A 312 6.95 -23.07 11.68
N ALA A 313 5.65 -23.35 11.86
CA ALA A 313 4.59 -22.68 11.09
C ALA A 313 4.58 -21.14 11.26
N HIS A 314 5.09 -20.66 12.41
CA HIS A 314 5.16 -19.24 12.78
C HIS A 314 6.59 -18.69 12.72
N GLY A 315 7.60 -19.56 12.64
CA GLY A 315 9.02 -19.26 12.65
C GLY A 315 9.64 -19.17 11.25
N THR A 316 10.70 -19.96 11.02
CA THR A 316 11.28 -20.10 9.68
C THR A 316 10.43 -21.02 8.81
N ARG A 317 10.07 -20.54 7.61
CA ARG A 317 9.42 -21.34 6.56
C ARG A 317 10.44 -21.66 5.48
N VAL A 318 10.45 -22.90 5.00
CA VAL A 318 11.43 -23.36 4.00
C VAL A 318 10.70 -23.95 2.80
N GLY A 319 11.00 -23.43 1.62
CA GLY A 319 10.59 -23.98 0.33
C GLY A 319 11.79 -24.54 -0.42
N LEU A 320 11.57 -25.55 -1.25
CA LEU A 320 12.61 -26.16 -2.08
C LEU A 320 12.15 -26.23 -3.53
N VAL A 321 13.00 -25.70 -4.40
CA VAL A 321 12.82 -25.70 -5.85
C VAL A 321 14.04 -26.35 -6.47
N GLN A 322 13.83 -27.36 -7.30
CA GLN A 322 14.88 -27.97 -8.12
C GLN A 322 14.76 -27.45 -9.55
N TYR A 323 15.90 -27.16 -10.17
CA TYR A 323 15.93 -26.72 -11.57
C TYR A 323 16.94 -27.49 -12.41
N SER A 324 16.64 -27.57 -13.71
CA SER A 324 17.53 -28.06 -14.76
C SER A 324 17.16 -27.36 -16.08
N SER A 325 16.77 -28.10 -17.13
CA SER A 325 16.09 -27.53 -18.31
C SER A 325 14.65 -27.09 -18.02
N ARG A 326 14.12 -27.44 -16.85
CA ARG A 326 12.80 -27.05 -16.33
C ARG A 326 12.93 -26.79 -14.84
N VAL A 327 11.99 -26.05 -14.27
CA VAL A 327 11.91 -25.77 -12.83
C VAL A 327 10.78 -26.61 -12.23
N ARG A 328 11.01 -27.18 -11.05
CA ARG A 328 10.02 -27.93 -10.27
C ARG A 328 10.06 -27.48 -8.82
N THR A 329 8.94 -26.99 -8.31
CA THR A 329 8.74 -26.86 -6.85
C THR A 329 8.65 -28.27 -6.27
N GLU A 330 9.62 -28.66 -5.44
CA GLU A 330 9.57 -29.93 -4.72
C GLU A 330 8.60 -29.83 -3.53
N PHE A 331 8.64 -28.69 -2.83
CA PHE A 331 7.62 -28.31 -1.85
C PHE A 331 7.60 -26.78 -1.62
N PRO A 332 6.42 -26.18 -1.44
CA PRO A 332 6.25 -24.76 -1.10
C PRO A 332 6.53 -24.45 0.38
N LEU A 333 6.59 -23.15 0.72
CA LEU A 333 6.88 -22.64 2.08
C LEU A 333 5.81 -23.04 3.11
N ASN A 334 4.58 -23.33 2.67
CA ASN A 334 3.46 -23.72 3.53
C ASN A 334 3.25 -25.23 3.65
N MET A 335 4.09 -26.08 3.03
CA MET A 335 3.86 -27.53 3.01
C MET A 335 4.33 -28.26 4.27
N TYR A 336 5.50 -27.88 4.80
CA TYR A 336 6.11 -28.53 5.96
C TYR A 336 6.35 -27.52 7.07
N HIS A 337 6.27 -27.97 8.32
CA HIS A 337 6.34 -27.09 9.48
C HIS A 337 7.35 -27.56 10.52
N THR A 338 8.12 -28.61 10.23
CA THR A 338 9.16 -29.12 11.12
C THR A 338 10.43 -29.42 10.33
N ALA A 339 11.59 -29.26 10.98
CA ALA A 339 12.88 -29.58 10.38
C ALA A 339 12.96 -31.04 9.90
N ASP A 340 12.39 -31.98 10.66
CA ASP A 340 12.44 -33.41 10.32
C ASP A 340 11.63 -33.76 9.06
N GLU A 341 10.45 -33.15 8.88
CA GLU A 341 9.65 -33.31 7.65
C GLU A 341 10.39 -32.79 6.42
N ILE A 342 10.96 -31.58 6.53
CA ILE A 342 11.73 -30.98 5.44
C ILE A 342 12.92 -31.85 5.09
N LYS A 343 13.72 -32.30 6.08
CA LYS A 343 14.89 -33.15 5.83
C LYS A 343 14.50 -34.46 5.15
N ALA A 344 13.39 -35.07 5.59
CA ALA A 344 12.88 -36.29 4.98
C ALA A 344 12.41 -36.05 3.53
N ALA A 345 11.79 -34.91 3.24
CA ALA A 345 11.36 -34.51 1.90
C ALA A 345 12.56 -34.23 0.98
N VAL A 346 13.55 -33.47 1.45
CA VAL A 346 14.80 -33.17 0.73
C VAL A 346 15.49 -34.46 0.30
N MET A 347 15.60 -35.45 1.20
CA MET A 347 16.26 -36.72 0.87
C MET A 347 15.52 -37.55 -0.20
N LYS A 348 14.22 -37.32 -0.40
CA LYS A 348 13.41 -38.01 -1.43
C LYS A 348 13.47 -37.34 -2.79
N VAL A 349 14.06 -36.15 -2.90
CA VAL A 349 14.15 -35.44 -4.18
C VAL A 349 14.98 -36.25 -5.18
N GLU A 350 14.38 -36.49 -6.35
CA GLU A 350 14.99 -37.18 -7.49
C GLU A 350 15.73 -36.20 -8.40
N TYR A 351 16.91 -36.61 -8.84
CA TYR A 351 17.82 -35.84 -9.70
C TYR A 351 17.33 -35.77 -11.16
N MET A 352 17.43 -34.60 -11.81
CA MET A 352 16.82 -34.36 -13.14
C MET A 352 17.71 -34.65 -14.35
N GLU A 353 19.04 -34.45 -14.25
CA GLU A 353 20.04 -34.80 -15.28
C GLU A 353 19.93 -34.07 -16.64
N LYS A 354 19.37 -32.85 -16.67
CA LYS A 354 19.20 -32.07 -17.92
C LYS A 354 20.10 -30.83 -17.97
N GLY A 355 19.75 -29.82 -18.77
CA GLY A 355 20.48 -28.55 -18.89
C GLY A 355 20.38 -27.69 -17.62
N THR A 356 20.93 -26.48 -17.68
CA THR A 356 21.07 -25.58 -16.51
C THR A 356 20.43 -24.23 -16.84
N MET A 357 19.18 -24.02 -16.40
CA MET A 357 18.41 -22.78 -16.62
C MET A 357 18.25 -22.02 -15.30
N THR A 358 19.33 -21.44 -14.80
CA THR A 358 19.37 -20.72 -13.52
C THR A 358 18.53 -19.44 -13.57
N GLY A 359 18.50 -18.73 -14.71
CA GLY A 359 17.68 -17.53 -14.87
C GLY A 359 16.19 -17.83 -14.72
N LEU A 360 15.73 -18.92 -15.34
CA LEU A 360 14.37 -19.44 -15.20
C LEU A 360 14.06 -19.84 -13.75
N ALA A 361 15.02 -20.40 -13.02
CA ALA A 361 14.86 -20.76 -11.62
C ALA A 361 14.69 -19.52 -10.72
N LEU A 362 15.50 -18.47 -10.96
CA LEU A 362 15.38 -17.18 -10.27
C LEU A 362 14.03 -16.51 -10.55
N LYS A 363 13.57 -16.56 -11.82
CA LYS A 363 12.24 -16.09 -12.21
C LYS A 363 11.14 -16.81 -11.42
N HIS A 364 11.15 -18.14 -11.41
CA HIS A 364 10.16 -18.96 -10.69
C HIS A 364 10.19 -18.73 -9.19
N MET A 365 11.38 -18.51 -8.61
CA MET A 365 11.51 -18.16 -7.20
C MET A 365 10.82 -16.83 -6.88
N LEU A 366 11.09 -15.79 -7.68
CA LEU A 366 10.54 -14.46 -7.50
C LEU A 366 9.01 -14.41 -7.74
N GLU A 367 8.54 -14.96 -8.86
CA GLU A 367 7.15 -14.83 -9.29
C GLU A 367 6.21 -15.85 -8.62
N ASN A 368 6.71 -17.03 -8.24
CA ASN A 368 5.89 -18.11 -7.71
C ASN A 368 6.26 -18.47 -6.27
N SER A 369 7.52 -18.80 -6.00
CA SER A 369 7.90 -19.41 -4.71
C SER A 369 7.76 -18.45 -3.53
N PHE A 370 7.94 -17.14 -3.77
CA PHE A 370 7.68 -16.08 -2.79
C PHE A 370 6.26 -15.47 -2.88
N SER A 371 5.33 -16.15 -3.55
CA SER A 371 3.92 -15.75 -3.54
C SER A 371 3.22 -16.19 -2.25
N GLU A 372 2.16 -15.48 -1.87
CA GLU A 372 1.34 -15.86 -0.71
C GLU A 372 0.64 -17.21 -0.91
N ALA A 373 0.32 -17.56 -2.16
CA ALA A 373 -0.25 -18.86 -2.52
C ALA A 373 0.69 -20.03 -2.18
N GLU A 374 2.00 -19.83 -2.37
CA GLU A 374 3.04 -20.81 -2.02
C GLU A 374 3.53 -20.65 -0.57
N GLY A 375 2.89 -19.80 0.24
CA GLY A 375 3.10 -19.71 1.68
C GLY A 375 4.05 -18.62 2.15
N ALA A 376 4.52 -17.74 1.27
CA ALA A 376 5.30 -16.58 1.67
C ALA A 376 4.45 -15.60 2.48
N ARG A 377 5.05 -14.96 3.49
CA ARG A 377 4.35 -14.00 4.33
C ARG A 377 4.22 -12.65 3.60
N PRO A 378 3.12 -11.90 3.83
CA PRO A 378 2.92 -10.59 3.22
C PRO A 378 4.09 -9.64 3.52
N LEU A 379 4.47 -8.81 2.55
CA LEU A 379 5.60 -7.87 2.66
C LEU A 379 5.43 -6.90 3.84
N GLY A 380 4.20 -6.54 4.21
CA GLY A 380 3.91 -5.65 5.34
C GLY A 380 4.28 -6.20 6.73
N ARG A 381 4.61 -7.50 6.85
CA ARG A 381 5.10 -8.10 8.10
C ARG A 381 6.62 -7.94 8.30
N ASN A 382 7.33 -7.39 7.31
CA ASN A 382 8.77 -7.17 7.34
C ASN A 382 9.58 -8.45 7.66
N ILE A 383 9.12 -9.59 7.15
CA ILE A 383 9.80 -10.88 7.28
C ILE A 383 10.92 -10.94 6.23
N PRO A 384 12.17 -11.19 6.63
CA PRO A 384 13.26 -11.36 5.67
C PRO A 384 13.00 -12.53 4.73
N ARG A 385 13.13 -12.27 3.43
CA ARG A 385 13.06 -13.28 2.36
C ARG A 385 14.47 -13.60 1.89
N ILE A 386 14.82 -14.88 1.88
CA ILE A 386 16.17 -15.34 1.55
C ILE A 386 16.09 -16.37 0.42
N GLY A 387 16.80 -16.09 -0.67
CA GLY A 387 17.00 -17.05 -1.77
C GLY A 387 18.40 -17.65 -1.66
N LEU A 388 18.51 -18.97 -1.47
CA LEU A 388 19.79 -19.68 -1.42
C LEU A 388 19.95 -20.59 -2.63
N VAL A 389 20.83 -20.21 -3.54
CA VAL A 389 21.02 -20.86 -4.85
C VAL A 389 22.24 -21.78 -4.82
N PHE A 390 22.06 -23.04 -5.21
CA PHE A 390 23.14 -23.99 -5.44
C PHE A 390 23.28 -24.21 -6.94
N THR A 391 24.44 -23.91 -7.50
CA THR A 391 24.74 -24.10 -8.93
C THR A 391 26.16 -24.59 -9.12
N ASP A 392 26.42 -25.44 -10.11
CA ASP A 392 27.74 -26.01 -10.36
C ASP A 392 28.45 -25.49 -11.61
N GLY A 393 27.79 -24.63 -12.38
CA GLY A 393 28.27 -24.24 -13.70
C GLY A 393 27.56 -23.05 -14.31
N ARG A 394 27.95 -22.77 -15.57
CA ARG A 394 27.45 -21.66 -16.38
C ARG A 394 26.01 -21.89 -16.78
N SER A 395 25.12 -20.93 -16.50
CA SER A 395 23.74 -20.99 -16.97
C SER A 395 23.66 -20.97 -18.50
N GLN A 396 22.60 -21.58 -19.04
CA GLN A 396 22.29 -21.59 -20.47
C GLN A 396 21.34 -20.46 -20.88
N ASP A 397 20.82 -19.71 -19.91
CA ASP A 397 19.95 -18.55 -20.03
C ASP A 397 20.53 -17.33 -19.28
N ASP A 398 19.90 -16.17 -19.45
CA ASP A 398 20.33 -14.94 -18.78
C ASP A 398 19.89 -14.92 -17.31
N ILE A 399 20.88 -14.81 -16.42
CA ILE A 399 20.69 -14.72 -14.97
C ILE A 399 20.58 -13.25 -14.48
N THR A 400 21.13 -12.31 -15.26
CA THR A 400 21.38 -10.92 -14.84
C THR A 400 20.08 -10.22 -14.49
N GLU A 401 19.09 -10.33 -15.39
CA GLU A 401 17.80 -9.68 -15.23
C GLU A 401 17.07 -10.15 -13.97
N TRP A 402 17.01 -11.47 -13.74
CA TRP A 402 16.23 -12.06 -12.66
C TRP A 402 16.94 -11.97 -11.31
N ALA A 403 18.27 -12.07 -11.28
CA ALA A 403 19.06 -11.80 -10.08
C ALA A 403 18.86 -10.35 -9.62
N LYS A 404 18.94 -9.39 -10.54
CA LYS A 404 18.70 -7.97 -10.24
C LYS A 404 17.28 -7.75 -9.71
N LYS A 405 16.25 -8.27 -10.38
CA LYS A 405 14.86 -8.14 -9.94
C LYS A 405 14.61 -8.76 -8.57
N ALA A 406 15.21 -9.90 -8.26
CA ALA A 406 15.10 -10.53 -6.94
C ALA A 406 15.71 -9.65 -5.83
N LYS A 407 16.90 -9.08 -6.08
CA LYS A 407 17.56 -8.15 -5.15
C LYS A 407 16.75 -6.87 -4.95
N GLU A 408 16.22 -6.28 -6.03
CA GLU A 408 15.36 -5.10 -5.99
C GLU A 408 14.02 -5.35 -5.27
N ALA A 409 13.53 -6.59 -5.30
CA ALA A 409 12.35 -7.03 -4.54
C ALA A 409 12.62 -7.26 -3.05
N GLY A 410 13.83 -6.95 -2.55
CA GLY A 410 14.19 -7.09 -1.14
C GLY A 410 14.53 -8.52 -0.72
N ILE A 411 14.79 -9.42 -1.66
CA ILE A 411 15.22 -10.79 -1.37
C ILE A 411 16.75 -10.77 -1.17
N THR A 412 17.22 -11.24 -0.01
CA THR A 412 18.65 -11.45 0.22
C THR A 412 19.08 -12.72 -0.50
N MET A 413 19.94 -12.56 -1.50
CA MET A 413 20.39 -13.64 -2.36
C MET A 413 21.73 -14.19 -1.91
N TYR A 414 21.78 -15.48 -1.65
CA TYR A 414 22.99 -16.24 -1.40
C TYR A 414 23.26 -17.19 -2.57
N ALA A 415 24.51 -17.28 -2.99
CA ALA A 415 24.93 -18.14 -4.09
C ALA A 415 26.04 -19.11 -3.63
N VAL A 416 25.84 -20.40 -3.87
CA VAL A 416 26.73 -21.47 -3.44
C VAL A 416 27.16 -22.28 -4.67
N GLY A 417 28.43 -22.12 -5.01
CA GLY A 417 29.05 -22.78 -6.15
C GLY A 417 29.50 -24.20 -5.84
N VAL A 418 28.95 -25.20 -6.50
CA VAL A 418 29.31 -26.61 -6.32
C VAL A 418 30.32 -27.04 -7.39
N GLY A 419 31.40 -27.72 -7.00
CA GLY A 419 32.32 -28.31 -7.98
C GLY A 419 33.08 -27.27 -8.83
N LYS A 420 32.71 -27.10 -10.11
CA LYS A 420 33.38 -26.19 -11.07
C LYS A 420 32.53 -24.96 -11.41
N ALA A 421 31.84 -24.42 -10.41
CA ALA A 421 31.00 -23.25 -10.58
C ALA A 421 31.77 -22.05 -11.13
N VAL A 422 31.07 -21.19 -11.87
CA VAL A 422 31.60 -19.95 -12.45
C VAL A 422 31.40 -18.83 -11.44
N GLU A 423 32.50 -18.30 -10.89
CA GLU A 423 32.47 -17.28 -9.83
C GLU A 423 31.68 -16.03 -10.25
N ASP A 424 31.88 -15.54 -11.48
CA ASP A 424 31.20 -14.33 -11.98
C ASP A 424 29.67 -14.47 -11.92
N GLU A 425 29.12 -15.65 -12.23
CA GLU A 425 27.67 -15.89 -12.16
C GLU A 425 27.18 -15.95 -10.71
N LEU A 426 27.96 -16.52 -9.79
CA LEU A 426 27.62 -16.55 -8.37
C LEU A 426 27.59 -15.14 -7.77
N ARG A 427 28.58 -14.31 -8.14
CA ARG A 427 28.66 -12.91 -7.70
C ARG A 427 27.51 -12.07 -8.25
N GLU A 428 27.08 -12.35 -9.48
CA GLU A 428 25.92 -11.69 -10.07
C GLU A 428 24.63 -12.02 -9.32
N ILE A 429 24.47 -13.28 -8.89
CA ILE A 429 23.31 -13.74 -8.11
C ILE A 429 23.33 -13.16 -6.69
N ALA A 430 24.48 -13.15 -6.03
CA ALA A 430 24.63 -12.76 -4.64
C ALA A 430 24.26 -11.28 -4.37
N SER A 431 23.71 -11.02 -3.19
CA SER A 431 23.45 -9.66 -2.68
C SER A 431 24.71 -9.00 -2.14
N GLU A 432 24.70 -7.67 -2.08
CA GLU A 432 25.78 -6.90 -1.42
C GLU A 432 25.72 -7.00 0.12
N PRO A 433 26.86 -7.00 0.82
CA PRO A 433 28.22 -7.13 0.28
C PRO A 433 28.44 -8.55 -0.26
N VAL A 434 28.90 -8.64 -1.51
CA VAL A 434 29.00 -9.92 -2.24
C VAL A 434 29.78 -10.97 -1.44
N GLU A 435 30.87 -10.57 -0.79
CA GLU A 435 31.77 -11.44 -0.01
C GLU A 435 31.10 -12.14 1.19
N LYS A 436 29.93 -11.66 1.64
CA LYS A 436 29.13 -12.31 2.68
C LYS A 436 28.04 -13.24 2.14
N HIS A 437 27.80 -13.21 0.83
CA HIS A 437 26.65 -13.84 0.19
C HIS A 437 27.01 -14.83 -0.92
N PHE A 438 28.26 -14.85 -1.39
CA PHE A 438 28.74 -15.90 -2.30
C PHE A 438 29.72 -16.84 -1.60
N TYR A 439 29.61 -18.13 -1.93
CA TYR A 439 30.47 -19.18 -1.37
C TYR A 439 30.85 -20.19 -2.44
N TYR A 440 32.10 -20.66 -2.40
CA TYR A 440 32.55 -21.78 -3.23
C TYR A 440 32.66 -23.04 -2.36
N THR A 441 31.93 -24.10 -2.72
CA THR A 441 32.02 -25.39 -2.03
C THR A 441 32.95 -26.32 -2.81
N THR A 442 34.24 -26.21 -2.49
CA THR A 442 35.17 -27.34 -2.51
C THR A 442 35.35 -27.96 -1.12
N ASP A 443 34.92 -27.27 -0.06
CA ASP A 443 35.12 -27.69 1.33
C ASP A 443 33.89 -27.36 2.20
N PHE A 444 33.60 -28.23 3.18
CA PHE A 444 32.38 -28.19 3.99
C PHE A 444 32.32 -27.02 4.99
N THR A 445 33.34 -26.15 5.01
CA THR A 445 33.44 -24.99 5.92
C THR A 445 32.46 -23.88 5.58
N ALA A 446 32.04 -23.76 4.31
CA ALA A 446 31.01 -22.80 3.89
C ALA A 446 29.66 -23.05 4.59
N ILE A 447 29.39 -24.29 5.00
CA ILE A 447 28.14 -24.69 5.68
C ILE A 447 27.99 -23.99 7.02
N SER A 448 29.02 -24.04 7.86
CA SER A 448 28.97 -23.43 9.18
C SER A 448 28.81 -21.92 9.09
N THR A 449 29.51 -21.28 8.14
CA THR A 449 29.42 -19.82 7.96
C THR A 449 28.07 -19.38 7.40
N ILE A 450 27.48 -20.11 6.45
CA ILE A 450 26.13 -19.79 5.94
C ILE A 450 25.10 -20.02 7.04
N ALA A 451 25.15 -21.15 7.74
CA ALA A 451 24.25 -21.44 8.86
C ALA A 451 24.38 -20.40 9.98
N GLU A 452 25.60 -19.98 10.32
CA GLU A 452 25.84 -18.91 11.29
C GLU A 452 25.35 -17.56 10.79
N ASN A 453 25.58 -17.19 9.53
CA ASN A 453 25.08 -15.92 8.98
C ASN A 453 23.55 -15.89 8.88
N LEU A 454 22.91 -17.02 8.54
CA LEU A 454 21.45 -17.15 8.57
C LEU A 454 20.89 -17.08 10.01
N LYS A 455 21.70 -17.40 11.02
CA LYS A 455 21.38 -17.16 12.44
C LYS A 455 21.64 -15.72 12.89
N LEU A 456 22.76 -15.12 12.47
CA LEU A 456 23.30 -13.84 12.93
C LEU A 456 22.62 -12.63 12.27
N ASN A 457 22.24 -12.70 10.99
CA ASN A 457 21.62 -11.57 10.28
C ASN A 457 20.14 -11.34 10.62
N VAL A 458 19.65 -11.96 11.71
CA VAL A 458 18.25 -11.83 12.16
C VAL A 458 18.14 -11.22 13.55
N CYS A 459 19.27 -10.86 14.17
CA CYS A 459 19.35 -10.11 15.41
C CYS A 459 20.55 -9.17 15.33
N PRO A 460 20.40 -7.86 15.55
CA PRO A 460 21.58 -7.03 15.79
C PRO A 460 22.32 -7.70 16.95
N GLU A 461 23.58 -8.10 16.74
CA GLU A 461 24.45 -8.41 17.86
C GLU A 461 24.37 -7.23 18.83
N GLU A 462 24.25 -7.56 20.12
CA GLU A 462 24.36 -6.63 21.22
C GLU A 462 25.48 -5.63 20.89
N SER A 463 25.10 -4.37 20.66
CA SER A 463 25.98 -3.23 20.78
C SER A 463 26.33 -3.04 22.27
N GLN A 464 26.99 -4.04 22.86
CA GLN A 464 27.85 -3.82 24.01
C GLN A 464 29.21 -3.39 23.49
N GLY A 465 29.30 -2.09 23.20
CA GLY A 465 30.53 -1.43 22.85
C GLY A 465 30.23 -0.01 22.40
N GLU A 466 30.28 0.92 23.34
CA GLU A 466 30.26 2.38 23.11
C GLU A 466 31.01 2.77 21.83
N ILE A 467 30.29 3.23 20.80
CA ILE A 467 30.90 4.07 19.77
C ILE A 467 30.74 5.50 20.28
N GLU A 468 31.77 5.99 20.97
CA GLU A 468 32.02 7.43 21.07
C GLU A 468 31.97 8.00 19.65
N VAL A 469 30.99 8.87 19.37
CA VAL A 469 31.08 9.79 18.24
C VAL A 469 32.19 10.78 18.56
N LYS A 470 33.45 10.42 18.27
CA LYS A 470 34.54 11.39 18.22
C LYS A 470 34.48 12.10 16.88
N ASP A 471 34.25 13.41 16.98
CA ASP A 471 34.28 14.41 15.93
C ASP A 471 35.42 14.13 14.93
N PRO A 472 35.14 14.01 13.62
CA PRO A 472 36.14 13.76 12.57
C PRO A 472 37.25 14.83 12.46
N CYS A 473 37.16 15.93 13.22
CA CYS A 473 38.17 16.98 13.28
C CYS A 473 38.95 17.07 14.62
N ALA A 474 38.77 16.15 15.57
CA ALA A 474 39.52 16.19 16.82
C ALA A 474 40.93 15.57 16.67
N CYS A 475 41.92 16.43 16.39
CA CYS A 475 43.37 16.13 16.36
C CYS A 475 43.98 15.73 17.72
N GLU A 476 43.27 15.00 18.59
CA GLU A 476 43.80 14.60 19.89
C GLU A 476 44.61 13.30 19.82
N SER A 477 44.18 12.32 19.02
CA SER A 477 44.87 11.03 18.88
C SER A 477 46.23 11.12 18.18
N LEU A 478 46.37 12.04 17.22
CA LEU A 478 47.65 12.35 16.57
C LEU A 478 48.62 13.07 17.53
N VAL A 479 48.11 13.93 18.42
CA VAL A 479 48.93 14.63 19.42
C VAL A 479 49.36 13.68 20.53
N GLU A 480 48.48 12.80 21.01
CA GLU A 480 48.84 11.76 21.98
C GLU A 480 49.82 10.74 21.42
N PHE A 481 49.62 10.31 20.16
CA PHE A 481 50.58 9.43 19.49
C PHE A 481 51.93 10.13 19.27
N GLN A 482 51.95 11.39 18.84
CA GLN A 482 53.20 12.16 18.72
C GLN A 482 53.88 12.37 20.07
N GLN A 483 53.14 12.73 21.13
CA GLN A 483 53.70 12.93 22.46
C GLN A 483 54.24 11.62 23.06
N ALA A 484 53.51 10.52 22.92
CA ALA A 484 53.96 9.20 23.37
C ALA A 484 55.18 8.72 22.57
N THR A 485 55.20 8.95 21.26
CA THR A 485 56.34 8.58 20.40
C THR A 485 57.56 9.44 20.74
N MET A 486 57.39 10.74 20.99
CA MET A 486 58.46 11.64 21.41
C MET A 486 59.01 11.32 22.80
N SER A 487 58.15 11.02 23.79
CA SER A 487 58.61 10.64 25.13
C SER A 487 59.34 9.29 25.10
N THR A 488 58.90 8.37 24.24
CA THR A 488 59.56 7.07 24.05
C THR A 488 60.91 7.26 23.37
N LEU A 489 61.00 8.11 22.35
CA LEU A 489 62.25 8.49 21.70
C LEU A 489 63.23 9.15 22.68
N GLU A 490 62.77 10.07 23.54
CA GLU A 490 63.58 10.71 24.59
C GLU A 490 64.08 9.70 25.64
N GLN A 491 63.24 8.74 26.04
CA GLN A 491 63.67 7.66 26.92
C GLN A 491 64.71 6.76 26.25
N PHE A 492 64.57 6.46 24.95
CA PHE A 492 65.59 5.71 24.20
C PHE A 492 66.90 6.48 24.05
N THR A 493 66.88 7.79 23.79
CA THR A 493 68.10 8.60 23.74
C THR A 493 68.74 8.75 25.12
N GLN A 494 67.99 8.93 26.21
CA GLN A 494 68.55 8.92 27.57
C GLN A 494 69.17 7.57 27.92
N LYS A 495 68.52 6.46 27.59
CA LYS A 495 69.06 5.11 27.83
C LYS A 495 70.34 4.88 27.04
N HIS A 496 70.41 5.33 25.78
CA HIS A 496 71.61 5.20 24.95
C HIS A 496 72.75 6.17 25.33
N ILE A 497 72.45 7.38 25.83
CA ILE A 497 73.45 8.31 26.38
C ILE A 497 74.02 7.76 27.70
N LEU A 498 73.17 7.23 28.58
CA LEU A 498 73.60 6.56 29.82
C LEU A 498 74.40 5.28 29.53
N PHE A 499 74.04 4.51 28.50
CA PHE A 499 74.82 3.33 28.07
C PHE A 499 76.19 3.71 27.50
N ARG A 500 76.31 4.83 26.78
CA ARG A 500 77.62 5.34 26.31
C ARG A 500 78.49 5.90 27.43
N SER A 501 77.88 6.49 28.47
CA SER A 501 78.63 7.03 29.61
C SER A 501 79.10 5.94 30.58
N LEU A 502 78.47 4.75 30.60
CA LEU A 502 78.87 3.60 31.43
C LEU A 502 79.91 2.66 30.78
N HIS A 503 80.27 2.86 29.52
CA HIS A 503 81.26 2.04 28.79
C HIS A 503 82.49 2.81 28.29
N LEU A 504 82.69 4.05 28.73
CA LEU A 504 83.95 4.78 28.61
C LEU A 504 84.59 4.95 29.99
N ASN A 505 85.03 3.84 30.59
CA ASN A 505 86.09 3.87 31.60
C ASN A 505 86.71 2.47 31.78
N PRO A 506 87.79 2.13 31.05
CA PRO A 506 88.79 1.19 31.53
C PRO A 506 89.89 1.98 32.22
N GLY A 507 89.83 2.04 33.55
CA GLY A 507 91.05 2.22 34.33
C GLY A 507 91.90 0.97 34.18
N SER A 508 92.95 1.04 33.37
CA SER A 508 94.10 0.14 33.44
C SER A 508 95.13 0.77 34.39
N HIS A 509 95.18 0.25 35.63
CA HIS A 509 96.37 0.37 36.47
C HIS A 509 97.26 -0.84 36.22
N SER A 510 98.37 -0.59 35.52
CA SER A 510 99.70 -1.17 35.78
C SER A 510 100.73 -0.29 35.11
#